data_AF-A0A1D6F451-F1
#
_entry.id   AF-A0A1D6F451-F1
#
_cell.length_a   1.000
_cell.length_b   1.000
_cell.length_c   1.000
_cell.angle_alpha   90.00
_cell.angle_beta   90.00
_cell.angle_gamma   90.00
#
_symmetry.space_group_name_H-M   'P 1'
#
loop_
_entity.id
_entity.type
_entity.pdbx_description
1 polymer ?
#
loop_
_entity_poly.entity_id
_entity_poly.type
_entity_poly.pdbx_seq_one_letter_code
_entity_poly.pdbx_strand_id
1 'polypeptide(L)'
;MASSPDLFPNVTFSDVSEAAAGPAAEGATAAFGLGAATGAPRLSLVKAEAEPTVEIDLADAQVFKLGPTEWLCVCDESEAKDGVEEKSFSRAIKVVLRTEAESKAFSLAFQRWQHQVISGKAGERLENGSIIASKNKFDTKIEASSAKMYFHYYGQLLHQQNMLQDFVRTGTYYAAVMENRSDFEGRVVVDVGAGSGILSLFAVQAGARHVYAVEASEMAEHAQRLISGNPSLGHRITVIKGKVEEVVLPEKADILISEPMGTLLVNERMLESYVIARDRLLAPDGKMFPTTGRIHMAPFSDEYLYVEMANKALFWQQHNFFGVDLTPLHGSAFQGYFSQPVVDAFDPRLLISPPTYHTLDFTSMKV
;
A
#
# COMPACT_ATOMS: atom_id res chain seq x y z
N MET A 1 -26.25 -23.07 -0.89
CA MET A 1 -25.92 -24.07 -1.93
C MET A 1 -24.41 -24.07 -2.06
N ALA A 2 -23.74 -25.21 -1.88
CA ALA A 2 -22.29 -25.28 -2.06
C ALA A 2 -21.95 -24.92 -3.51
N SER A 3 -21.06 -23.94 -3.72
CA SER A 3 -20.55 -23.60 -5.04
C SER A 3 -19.80 -24.81 -5.61
N SER A 4 -20.10 -25.19 -6.84
CA SER A 4 -19.32 -26.19 -7.57
C SER A 4 -17.86 -25.71 -7.70
N PRO A 5 -16.87 -26.61 -7.58
CA PRO A 5 -15.47 -26.23 -7.70
C PRO A 5 -15.14 -25.72 -9.11
N ASP A 6 -14.31 -24.68 -9.22
CA ASP A 6 -13.76 -24.24 -10.51
C ASP A 6 -12.50 -25.08 -10.81
N LEU A 7 -12.53 -25.87 -11.89
CA LEU A 7 -11.48 -26.83 -12.25
C LEU A 7 -10.66 -26.36 -13.46
N PHE A 8 -9.34 -26.48 -13.36
CA PHE A 8 -8.36 -26.16 -14.37
C PHE A 8 -7.49 -27.41 -14.59
N PRO A 9 -7.78 -28.25 -15.60
CA PRO A 9 -7.03 -29.47 -15.86
C PRO A 9 -5.76 -29.20 -16.67
N ASN A 10 -4.79 -30.12 -16.60
CA ASN A 10 -3.53 -30.09 -17.34
C ASN A 10 -2.67 -28.84 -17.05
N VAL A 11 -2.66 -28.40 -15.80
CA VAL A 11 -1.76 -27.34 -15.34
C VAL A 11 -0.39 -27.92 -15.03
N THR A 12 0.64 -27.07 -15.09
CA THR A 12 1.96 -27.40 -14.57
C THR A 12 2.21 -26.57 -13.31
N PHE A 13 2.70 -27.19 -12.24
CA PHE A 13 3.08 -26.43 -11.04
C PHE A 13 4.43 -26.84 -10.46
N SER A 14 5.10 -25.91 -9.81
CA SER A 14 6.39 -26.14 -9.14
C SER A 14 6.51 -25.29 -7.89
N ASP A 15 7.07 -25.88 -6.83
CA ASP A 15 7.44 -25.16 -5.61
C ASP A 15 8.74 -24.38 -5.86
N VAL A 16 8.68 -23.07 -5.67
CA VAL A 16 9.81 -22.15 -5.90
C VAL A 16 10.57 -21.88 -4.59
N SER A 17 10.02 -22.29 -3.45
CA SER A 17 10.59 -22.04 -2.12
C SER A 17 11.60 -23.11 -1.68
N GLU A 18 11.67 -24.27 -2.35
CA GLU A 18 12.65 -25.32 -2.03
C GLU A 18 13.98 -25.10 -2.76
N ALA A 19 15.10 -25.19 -2.02
CA ALA A 19 16.48 -24.95 -2.52
C ALA A 19 16.93 -25.92 -3.63
N ALA A 20 16.17 -27.00 -3.84
CA ALA A 20 16.23 -27.82 -5.04
C ALA A 20 14.83 -27.84 -5.64
N ALA A 21 14.57 -27.01 -6.65
CA ALA A 21 13.29 -27.01 -7.36
C ALA A 21 13.01 -28.44 -7.86
N GLY A 22 12.07 -29.13 -7.21
CA GLY A 22 11.61 -30.45 -7.66
C GLY A 22 11.06 -30.36 -9.09
N PRO A 23 11.04 -31.47 -9.85
CA PRO A 23 10.54 -31.45 -11.23
C PRO A 23 9.11 -30.92 -11.27
N ALA A 24 8.85 -30.03 -12.23
CA ALA A 24 7.53 -29.45 -12.43
C ALA A 24 6.50 -30.57 -12.63
N ALA A 25 5.39 -30.48 -11.91
CA ALA A 25 4.34 -31.47 -11.99
C ALA A 25 3.47 -31.19 -13.21
N GLU A 26 3.71 -31.91 -14.30
CA GLU A 26 2.94 -31.81 -15.54
C GLU A 26 1.64 -32.62 -15.45
N GLY A 27 0.59 -32.17 -16.15
CA GLY A 27 -0.70 -32.88 -16.20
C GLY A 27 -1.52 -32.83 -14.90
N ALA A 28 -1.23 -31.87 -14.01
CA ALA A 28 -1.96 -31.69 -12.77
C ALA A 28 -3.32 -31.02 -12.98
N THR A 29 -4.19 -31.05 -11.98
CA THR A 29 -5.44 -30.27 -11.94
C THR A 29 -5.38 -29.26 -10.81
N ALA A 30 -5.60 -27.99 -11.13
CA ALA A 30 -5.86 -26.93 -10.17
C ALA A 30 -7.36 -26.80 -9.92
N ALA A 31 -7.79 -26.82 -8.66
CA ALA A 31 -9.18 -26.77 -8.26
C ALA A 31 -9.40 -25.70 -7.19
N PHE A 32 -10.27 -24.74 -7.45
CA PHE A 32 -10.78 -23.87 -6.39
C PHE A 32 -12.05 -24.48 -5.81
N GLY A 33 -12.09 -24.68 -4.50
CA GLY A 33 -13.20 -25.34 -3.84
C GLY A 33 -13.17 -25.17 -2.32
N LEU A 34 -14.12 -25.80 -1.63
CA LEU A 34 -14.08 -25.90 -0.16
C LEU A 34 -13.22 -27.10 0.25
N GLY A 35 -12.27 -26.89 1.16
CA GLY A 35 -11.42 -27.96 1.68
C GLY A 35 -12.23 -29.02 2.43
N ALA A 36 -11.95 -30.30 2.17
CA ALA A 36 -12.73 -31.42 2.71
C ALA A 36 -12.71 -31.52 4.25
N ALA A 37 -11.65 -31.01 4.89
CA ALA A 37 -11.47 -31.06 6.35
C ALA A 37 -11.98 -29.81 7.09
N THR A 38 -11.88 -28.62 6.48
CA THR A 38 -12.12 -27.33 7.16
C THR A 38 -13.32 -26.57 6.62
N GLY A 39 -13.83 -26.93 5.44
CA GLY A 39 -14.88 -26.16 4.76
C GLY A 39 -14.45 -24.75 4.33
N ALA A 40 -13.16 -24.42 4.40
CA ALA A 40 -12.62 -23.13 3.98
C ALA A 40 -12.32 -23.12 2.46
N PRO A 41 -12.46 -21.97 1.77
CA PRO A 41 -12.02 -21.81 0.39
C PRO A 41 -10.52 -22.10 0.20
N ARG A 42 -10.19 -23.02 -0.71
CA ARG A 42 -8.82 -23.46 -1.00
C ARG A 42 -8.56 -23.58 -2.50
N LEU A 43 -7.30 -23.44 -2.87
CA LEU A 43 -6.76 -23.90 -4.15
C LEU A 43 -6.01 -25.21 -3.93
N SER A 44 -6.50 -26.29 -4.52
CA SER A 44 -5.86 -27.61 -4.49
C SER A 44 -5.17 -27.89 -5.83
N LEU A 45 -3.90 -28.28 -5.79
CA LEU A 45 -3.11 -28.72 -6.95
C LEU A 45 -2.85 -30.22 -6.83
N VAL A 46 -3.50 -31.01 -7.68
CA VAL A 46 -3.51 -32.48 -7.59
C VAL A 46 -2.80 -33.08 -8.80
N LYS A 47 -1.80 -33.93 -8.57
CA LYS A 47 -1.14 -34.71 -9.64
C LYS A 47 -2.00 -35.91 -10.04
N ALA A 48 -1.90 -36.34 -11.31
CA ALA A 48 -2.69 -37.45 -11.85
C ALA A 48 -2.33 -38.83 -11.26
N GLU A 49 -1.18 -38.97 -10.60
CA GLU A 49 -0.69 -40.18 -9.94
C GLU A 49 -0.32 -39.83 -8.49
N ALA A 50 -0.76 -40.64 -7.53
CA ALA A 50 -0.97 -40.28 -6.12
C ALA A 50 0.20 -39.61 -5.37
N GLU A 51 -0.13 -38.48 -4.73
CA GLU A 51 0.60 -37.57 -3.81
C GLU A 51 2.00 -37.05 -4.21
N PRO A 52 2.30 -35.75 -4.00
CA PRO A 52 1.61 -34.82 -3.09
C PRO A 52 0.55 -33.92 -3.76
N THR A 53 -0.52 -33.64 -2.99
CA THR A 53 -1.48 -32.57 -3.23
C THR A 53 -0.97 -31.31 -2.55
N VAL A 54 -0.80 -30.20 -3.27
CA VAL A 54 -0.53 -28.91 -2.63
C VAL A 54 -1.85 -28.22 -2.36
N GLU A 55 -2.14 -27.91 -1.10
CA GLU A 55 -3.30 -27.12 -0.70
C GLU A 55 -2.85 -25.73 -0.30
N ILE A 56 -3.50 -24.72 -0.87
CA ILE A 56 -3.26 -23.30 -0.57
C ILE A 56 -4.54 -22.74 0.03
N ASP A 57 -4.44 -22.22 1.26
CA ASP A 57 -5.54 -21.49 1.89
C ASP A 57 -5.72 -20.13 1.24
N LEU A 58 -6.91 -19.85 0.72
CA LEU A 58 -7.19 -18.60 0.01
C LEU A 58 -7.37 -17.41 0.95
N ALA A 59 -7.50 -17.63 2.26
CA ALA A 59 -7.57 -16.55 3.24
C ALA A 59 -6.26 -15.75 3.29
N ASP A 60 -5.13 -16.44 3.18
CA ASP A 60 -3.79 -15.89 3.39
C ASP A 60 -2.91 -15.98 2.12
N ALA A 61 -3.51 -16.35 0.99
CA ALA A 61 -2.81 -16.43 -0.30
C ALA A 61 -2.87 -15.13 -1.10
N GLN A 62 -1.78 -14.82 -1.79
CA GLN A 62 -1.66 -13.78 -2.81
C GLN A 62 -1.25 -14.41 -4.14
N VAL A 63 -1.77 -13.91 -5.27
CA VAL A 63 -1.37 -14.37 -6.61
C VAL A 63 -0.79 -13.24 -7.43
N PHE A 64 0.33 -13.52 -8.08
CA PHE A 64 1.02 -12.59 -8.97
C PHE A 64 1.06 -13.18 -10.38
N LYS A 65 0.72 -12.36 -11.38
CA LYS A 65 0.83 -12.76 -12.78
C LYS A 65 2.27 -12.52 -13.24
N LEU A 66 2.98 -13.59 -13.61
CA LEU A 66 4.36 -13.52 -14.11
C LEU A 66 4.43 -13.40 -15.63
N GLY A 67 3.41 -13.92 -16.34
CA GLY A 67 3.36 -13.91 -17.80
C GLY A 67 1.94 -14.18 -18.34
N PRO A 68 1.75 -14.33 -19.66
CA PRO A 68 0.42 -14.54 -20.27
C PRO A 68 -0.33 -15.75 -19.72
N THR A 69 0.39 -16.79 -19.29
CA THR A 69 -0.17 -18.04 -18.75
C THR A 69 0.47 -18.47 -17.43
N GLU A 70 1.37 -17.66 -16.87
CA GLU A 70 2.15 -18.01 -15.69
C GLU A 70 1.73 -17.18 -14.47
N TRP A 71 1.53 -17.86 -13.35
CA TRP A 71 1.11 -17.30 -12.08
C TRP A 71 2.03 -17.78 -10.95
N LEU A 72 2.17 -16.95 -9.93
CA LEU A 72 2.86 -17.27 -8.69
C LEU A 72 1.86 -17.14 -7.54
N CYS A 73 1.52 -18.25 -6.89
CA CYS A 73 0.69 -18.28 -5.70
C CYS A 73 1.60 -18.27 -4.47
N VAL A 74 1.53 -17.24 -3.64
CA VAL A 74 2.30 -17.10 -2.41
C VAL A 74 1.36 -17.25 -1.23
N CYS A 75 1.69 -18.12 -0.27
CA CYS A 75 0.92 -18.33 0.95
C CYS A 75 1.86 -18.47 2.15
N ASP A 76 1.41 -18.05 3.32
CA ASP A 76 2.16 -18.26 4.56
C ASP A 76 1.86 -19.66 5.11
N GLU A 77 2.89 -20.45 5.39
CA GLU A 77 2.75 -21.74 6.09
C GLU A 77 3.17 -21.60 7.55
N SER A 78 2.31 -22.11 8.45
CA SER A 78 2.61 -22.28 9.88
C SER A 78 2.81 -23.78 10.17
N GLU A 79 4.05 -24.23 10.41
CA GLU A 79 4.27 -25.57 11.00
C GLU A 79 4.13 -25.47 12.52
N ALA A 80 3.08 -26.07 13.09
CA ALA A 80 3.01 -26.28 14.53
C ALA A 80 3.87 -27.50 14.91
N LYS A 81 5.06 -27.26 15.48
CA LYS A 81 5.84 -28.28 16.21
C LYS A 81 5.94 -27.90 17.68
N ASP A 82 5.39 -28.78 18.53
CA ASP A 82 5.67 -28.91 19.97
C ASP A 82 5.93 -27.61 20.74
N GLY A 83 4.94 -26.70 20.75
CA GLY A 83 4.83 -25.67 21.78
C GLY A 83 5.85 -24.53 21.76
N VAL A 84 6.51 -24.27 20.63
CA VAL A 84 7.37 -23.07 20.42
C VAL A 84 6.78 -22.23 19.29
N GLU A 85 6.59 -20.92 19.54
CA GLU A 85 6.08 -19.96 18.55
C GLU A 85 7.02 -19.81 17.33
N GLU A 86 6.44 -20.15 16.17
CA GLU A 86 6.55 -19.66 14.79
C GLU A 86 7.90 -19.22 14.16
N LYS A 87 8.20 -19.86 13.02
CA LYS A 87 8.69 -19.14 11.83
C LYS A 87 7.65 -19.29 10.72
N SER A 88 6.97 -18.20 10.38
CA SER A 88 6.22 -18.09 9.13
C SER A 88 7.24 -17.99 8.00
N PHE A 89 7.21 -18.93 7.07
CA PHE A 89 7.88 -18.78 5.79
C PHE A 89 6.82 -18.75 4.71
N SER A 90 6.91 -17.76 3.82
CA SER A 90 6.03 -17.70 2.66
C SER A 90 6.46 -18.75 1.65
N ARG A 91 5.55 -19.67 1.34
CA ARG A 91 5.68 -20.69 0.30
C ARG A 91 5.16 -20.13 -1.01
N ALA A 92 5.94 -20.28 -2.09
CA ALA A 92 5.59 -19.75 -3.41
C ALA A 92 5.48 -20.88 -4.43
N ILE A 93 4.28 -21.08 -4.98
CA ILE A 93 3.99 -22.08 -5.99
C ILE A 93 3.78 -21.41 -7.34
N LYS A 94 4.63 -21.72 -8.32
CA LYS A 94 4.40 -21.31 -9.70
C LYS A 94 3.36 -22.23 -10.33
N VAL A 95 2.33 -21.66 -10.96
CA VAL A 95 1.28 -22.36 -11.70
C VAL A 95 1.26 -21.87 -13.14
N VAL A 96 1.34 -22.79 -14.10
CA VAL A 96 1.35 -22.51 -15.53
C VAL A 96 0.11 -23.14 -16.17
N LEU A 97 -0.67 -22.30 -16.84
CA LEU A 97 -1.91 -22.66 -17.55
C LEU A 97 -1.62 -22.83 -19.05
N ARG A 98 -2.52 -23.48 -19.80
CA ARG A 98 -2.23 -23.78 -21.23
C ARG A 98 -2.52 -22.61 -22.14
N THR A 99 -3.51 -21.78 -21.78
CA THR A 99 -3.98 -20.69 -22.62
C THR A 99 -4.21 -19.40 -21.84
N GLU A 100 -4.15 -18.26 -22.53
CA GLU A 100 -4.46 -16.96 -21.92
C GLU A 100 -5.93 -16.87 -21.47
N ALA A 101 -6.84 -17.60 -22.14
CA ALA A 101 -8.24 -17.69 -21.74
C ALA A 101 -8.39 -18.41 -20.39
N GLU A 102 -7.70 -19.53 -20.21
CA GLU A 102 -7.62 -20.23 -18.91
C GLU A 102 -6.97 -19.33 -17.84
N SER A 103 -5.94 -18.56 -18.20
CA SER A 103 -5.32 -17.57 -17.30
C SER A 103 -6.29 -16.49 -16.82
N LYS A 104 -7.16 -15.98 -17.70
CA LYS A 104 -8.18 -15.00 -17.30
C LYS A 104 -9.23 -15.64 -16.40
N ALA A 105 -9.67 -16.86 -16.73
CA ALA A 105 -10.62 -17.61 -15.92
C ALA A 105 -10.07 -17.95 -14.53
N PHE A 106 -8.79 -18.32 -14.43
CA PHE A 106 -8.10 -18.61 -13.17
C PHE A 106 -8.06 -17.39 -12.25
N SER A 107 -7.70 -16.22 -12.79
CA SER A 107 -7.71 -14.96 -12.04
C SER A 107 -9.11 -14.60 -11.53
N LEU A 108 -10.14 -14.78 -12.35
CA LEU A 108 -11.53 -14.50 -11.97
C LEU A 108 -12.05 -15.49 -10.92
N ALA A 109 -11.66 -16.77 -11.01
CA ALA A 109 -11.99 -17.76 -9.99
C ALA A 109 -11.34 -17.40 -8.66
N PHE A 110 -10.03 -17.10 -8.64
CA PHE A 110 -9.32 -16.67 -7.43
C PHE A 110 -10.01 -15.48 -6.75
N GLN A 111 -10.29 -14.40 -7.48
CA GLN A 111 -10.97 -13.21 -6.93
C GLN A 111 -12.35 -13.54 -6.34
N ARG A 112 -13.11 -14.40 -7.00
CA ARG A 112 -14.45 -14.82 -6.56
C ARG A 112 -14.38 -15.60 -5.25
N TRP A 113 -13.48 -16.59 -5.16
CA TRP A 113 -13.32 -17.41 -3.97
C TRP A 113 -12.70 -16.62 -2.81
N GLN A 114 -11.76 -15.71 -3.07
CA GLN A 114 -11.22 -14.80 -2.06
C GLN A 114 -12.28 -13.84 -1.52
N HIS A 115 -13.17 -13.33 -2.37
CA HIS A 115 -14.30 -12.50 -1.94
C HIS A 115 -15.28 -13.30 -1.04
N GLN A 116 -15.45 -14.61 -1.29
CA GLN A 116 -16.25 -15.46 -0.42
C GLN A 116 -15.65 -15.59 0.99
N VAL A 117 -14.31 -15.71 1.11
CA VAL A 117 -13.62 -15.69 2.40
C VAL A 117 -13.91 -14.39 3.17
N ILE A 118 -13.82 -13.25 2.49
CA ILE A 118 -14.08 -11.93 3.08
C ILE A 118 -15.55 -11.81 3.52
N SER A 119 -16.49 -12.29 2.71
CA SER A 119 -17.92 -12.27 3.04
C SER A 119 -18.34 -13.28 4.12
N GLY A 120 -17.65 -14.42 4.23
CA GLY A 120 -17.91 -15.46 5.24
C GLY A 120 -17.48 -15.06 6.65
N LYS A 121 -16.43 -14.23 6.76
CA LYS A 121 -16.01 -13.60 8.04
C LYS A 121 -17.01 -12.54 8.55
N ALA A 122 -18.03 -12.16 7.77
CA ALA A 122 -19.04 -11.18 8.16
C ALA A 122 -20.17 -11.75 9.06
N GLY A 123 -20.10 -13.04 9.44
CA GLY A 123 -21.18 -13.76 10.11
C GLY A 123 -20.90 -14.25 11.54
N GLU A 124 -19.73 -13.99 12.13
CA GLU A 124 -19.51 -14.36 13.53
C GLU A 124 -20.09 -13.31 14.46
N ARG A 125 -21.17 -13.70 15.15
CA ARG A 125 -21.84 -12.90 16.18
C ARG A 125 -21.04 -13.02 17.48
N LEU A 126 -20.16 -12.06 17.75
CA LEU A 126 -19.57 -11.90 19.09
C LEU A 126 -20.61 -11.30 20.06
N GLU A 127 -20.58 -11.75 21.31
CA GLU A 127 -21.47 -11.35 22.41
C GLU A 127 -21.17 -9.92 22.90
N ASN A 128 -21.37 -8.91 22.07
CA ASN A 128 -21.36 -7.50 22.47
C ASN A 128 -21.64 -6.57 21.29
N GLY A 129 -22.83 -6.72 20.70
CA GLY A 129 -23.68 -5.62 20.21
C GLY A 129 -23.11 -4.53 19.29
N SER A 130 -21.91 -4.65 18.76
CA SER A 130 -21.27 -3.67 17.89
C SER A 130 -21.46 -4.10 16.44
N ILE A 131 -22.28 -3.35 15.73
CA ILE A 131 -22.40 -3.47 14.27
C ILE A 131 -21.09 -2.97 13.68
N ILE A 132 -20.32 -3.87 13.07
CA ILE A 132 -19.11 -3.49 12.31
C ILE A 132 -19.59 -2.60 11.16
N ALA A 133 -19.23 -1.31 11.23
CA ALA A 133 -19.38 -0.39 10.11
C ALA A 133 -18.66 -1.00 8.89
N SER A 134 -19.30 -0.88 7.72
CA SER A 134 -18.77 -1.33 6.43
C SER A 134 -17.27 -1.09 6.31
N LYS A 135 -16.44 -2.13 6.44
CA LYS A 135 -14.99 -2.02 6.28
C LYS A 135 -14.69 -1.59 4.84
N ASN A 136 -14.06 -0.44 4.67
CA ASN A 136 -13.60 0.03 3.35
C ASN A 136 -12.21 -0.57 3.03
N LYS A 137 -11.72 -0.31 1.80
CA LYS A 137 -10.42 -0.84 1.35
C LYS A 137 -9.25 -0.38 2.22
N PHE A 138 -9.32 0.83 2.80
CA PHE A 138 -8.29 1.38 3.68
C PHE A 138 -8.22 0.59 4.99
N ASP A 139 -9.35 0.40 5.67
CA ASP A 139 -9.43 -0.30 6.96
C ASP A 139 -9.13 -1.81 6.85
N THR A 140 -9.18 -2.36 5.64
CA THR A 140 -8.79 -3.75 5.38
C THR A 140 -7.26 -3.90 5.24
N LYS A 141 -6.58 -2.87 4.73
CA LYS A 141 -5.14 -2.92 4.44
C LYS A 141 -4.26 -2.27 5.50
N ILE A 142 -4.82 -1.54 6.48
CA ILE A 142 -4.07 -0.82 7.52
C ILE A 142 -4.62 -1.19 8.90
N GLU A 143 -3.71 -1.51 9.83
CA GLU A 143 -4.06 -1.77 11.22
C GLU A 143 -4.64 -0.51 11.87
N ALA A 144 -5.75 -0.65 12.61
CA ALA A 144 -6.45 0.48 13.21
C ALA A 144 -5.57 1.32 14.17
N SER A 145 -4.65 0.68 14.89
CA SER A 145 -3.68 1.36 15.76
C SER A 145 -2.73 2.26 14.95
N SER A 146 -2.22 1.74 13.83
CA SER A 146 -1.35 2.45 12.89
C SER A 146 -2.06 3.65 12.24
N ALA A 147 -3.30 3.47 11.77
CA ALA A 147 -4.10 4.57 11.24
C ALA A 147 -4.36 5.66 12.29
N LYS A 148 -4.65 5.28 13.54
CA LYS A 148 -4.86 6.23 14.64
C LYS A 148 -3.58 7.00 14.96
N MET A 149 -2.43 6.35 15.00
CA MET A 149 -1.13 7.02 15.22
C MET A 149 -0.80 7.97 14.08
N TYR A 150 -1.04 7.56 12.83
CA TYR A 150 -0.87 8.39 11.64
C TYR A 150 -1.70 9.68 11.73
N PHE A 151 -3.02 9.58 11.93
CA PHE A 151 -3.86 10.78 12.03
C PHE A 151 -3.57 11.61 13.28
N HIS A 152 -3.16 10.97 14.39
CA HIS A 152 -2.73 11.71 15.57
C HIS A 152 -1.47 12.54 15.29
N TYR A 153 -0.48 11.96 14.61
CA TYR A 153 0.75 12.64 14.22
C TYR A 153 0.46 13.88 13.35
N TYR A 154 -0.33 13.71 12.30
CA TYR A 154 -0.69 14.80 11.37
C TYR A 154 -1.69 15.81 11.94
N GLY A 155 -2.38 15.47 13.03
CA GLY A 155 -3.22 16.37 13.82
C GLY A 155 -2.45 17.39 14.67
N GLN A 156 -1.12 17.32 14.72
CA GLN A 156 -0.29 18.24 15.52
C GLN A 156 0.26 19.40 14.69
N LEU A 157 0.15 20.63 15.21
CA LEU A 157 0.67 21.84 14.56
C LEU A 157 2.18 21.78 14.31
N LEU A 158 2.95 21.09 15.17
CA LEU A 158 4.39 20.93 15.01
C LEU A 158 4.75 20.27 13.67
N HIS A 159 4.06 19.19 13.31
CA HIS A 159 4.32 18.48 12.04
C HIS A 159 3.84 19.30 10.84
N GLN A 160 2.71 19.98 10.94
CA GLN A 160 2.26 20.91 9.90
C GLN A 160 3.26 22.06 9.70
N GLN A 161 3.81 22.60 10.78
CA GLN A 161 4.82 23.64 10.72
C GLN A 161 6.08 23.13 10.01
N ASN A 162 6.58 21.94 10.33
CA ASN A 162 7.74 21.35 9.65
C ASN A 162 7.52 21.27 8.13
N MET A 163 6.33 20.84 7.71
CA MET A 163 5.94 20.76 6.30
C MET A 163 5.82 22.15 5.64
N LEU A 164 5.26 23.13 6.33
CA LEU A 164 5.09 24.49 5.83
C LEU A 164 6.41 25.27 5.74
N GLN A 165 7.36 24.99 6.66
CA GLN A 165 8.68 25.63 6.68
C GLN A 165 9.62 25.08 5.60
N ASP A 166 9.30 23.94 4.99
CA ASP A 166 9.93 23.53 3.74
C ASP A 166 9.43 24.44 2.61
N PHE A 167 10.21 25.48 2.34
CA PHE A 167 9.92 26.47 1.30
C PHE A 167 10.07 25.90 -0.11
N VAL A 168 10.89 24.87 -0.32
CA VAL A 168 10.98 24.21 -1.63
C VAL A 168 9.68 23.49 -1.90
N ARG A 169 9.20 22.69 -0.94
CA ARG A 169 7.89 22.03 -1.00
C ARG A 169 6.76 23.04 -1.20
N THR A 170 6.55 23.92 -0.22
CA THR A 170 5.38 24.82 -0.20
C THR A 170 5.41 25.82 -1.35
N GLY A 171 6.60 26.35 -1.67
CA GLY A 171 6.81 27.27 -2.78
C GLY A 171 6.59 26.63 -4.15
N THR A 172 6.99 25.38 -4.34
CA THR A 172 6.77 24.66 -5.61
C THR A 172 5.27 24.38 -5.83
N TYR A 173 4.54 24.00 -4.78
CA TYR A 173 3.08 23.87 -4.87
C TYR A 173 2.41 25.21 -5.19
N TYR A 174 2.81 26.29 -4.53
CA TYR A 174 2.31 27.63 -4.82
C TYR A 174 2.55 28.02 -6.27
N ALA A 175 3.79 27.85 -6.77
CA ALA A 175 4.16 28.14 -8.15
C ALA A 175 3.35 27.29 -9.13
N ALA A 176 3.24 25.98 -8.91
CA ALA A 176 2.47 25.09 -9.77
C ALA A 176 1.00 25.53 -9.91
N VAL A 177 0.37 25.98 -8.82
CA VAL A 177 -1.01 26.48 -8.83
C VAL A 177 -1.11 27.86 -9.51
N MET A 178 -0.21 28.79 -9.18
CA MET A 178 -0.25 30.16 -9.72
C MET A 178 0.13 30.23 -11.20
N GLU A 179 1.12 29.47 -11.64
CA GLU A 179 1.56 29.43 -13.04
C GLU A 179 0.53 28.75 -13.94
N ASN A 180 -0.29 27.85 -13.38
CA ASN A 180 -1.41 27.21 -14.06
C ASN A 180 -2.76 27.80 -13.65
N ARG A 181 -2.82 29.10 -13.31
CA ARG A 181 -4.03 29.79 -12.83
C ARG A 181 -5.27 29.53 -13.69
N SER A 182 -5.11 29.46 -15.01
CA SER A 182 -6.20 29.17 -15.97
C SER A 182 -6.88 27.83 -15.75
N ASP A 183 -6.19 26.87 -15.13
CA ASP A 183 -6.77 25.58 -14.76
C ASP A 183 -7.68 25.72 -13.55
N PHE A 184 -7.39 26.62 -12.62
CA PHE A 184 -8.12 26.80 -11.37
C PHE A 184 -9.26 27.81 -11.48
N GLU A 185 -9.17 28.81 -12.35
CA GLU A 185 -10.13 29.90 -12.43
C GLU A 185 -11.56 29.41 -12.72
N GLY A 186 -12.49 29.74 -11.83
CA GLY A 186 -13.90 29.34 -11.94
C GLY A 186 -14.17 27.85 -11.70
N ARG A 187 -13.17 27.07 -11.30
CA ARG A 187 -13.26 25.62 -11.11
C ARG A 187 -13.54 25.18 -9.68
N VAL A 188 -14.02 23.95 -9.54
CA VAL A 188 -14.17 23.26 -8.27
C VAL A 188 -12.93 22.42 -7.99
N VAL A 189 -12.35 22.61 -6.82
CA VAL A 189 -11.13 21.92 -6.39
C VAL A 189 -11.44 21.06 -5.17
N VAL A 190 -10.83 19.87 -5.11
CA VAL A 190 -10.79 19.05 -3.91
C VAL A 190 -9.34 18.94 -3.45
N ASP A 191 -9.09 19.34 -2.22
CA ASP A 191 -7.80 19.24 -1.53
C ASP A 191 -7.83 17.99 -0.63
N VAL A 192 -7.08 16.96 -1.00
CA VAL A 192 -7.11 15.64 -0.33
C VAL A 192 -6.02 15.56 0.73
N GLY A 193 -6.42 15.38 1.99
CA GLY A 193 -5.50 15.46 3.13
C GLY A 193 -5.03 16.90 3.31
N ALA A 194 -5.99 17.82 3.40
CA ALA A 194 -5.72 19.25 3.33
C ALA A 194 -4.79 19.77 4.44
N GLY A 195 -4.62 19.03 5.54
CA GLY A 195 -3.79 19.43 6.68
C GLY A 195 -4.24 20.80 7.19
N SER A 196 -3.31 21.75 7.22
CA SER A 196 -3.61 23.15 7.57
C SER A 196 -4.54 23.90 6.60
N GLY A 197 -4.80 23.36 5.40
CA GLY A 197 -5.60 24.01 4.34
C GLY A 197 -4.80 24.95 3.44
N ILE A 198 -3.47 24.89 3.47
CA ILE A 198 -2.62 25.81 2.70
C ILE A 198 -2.80 25.68 1.18
N LEU A 199 -2.91 24.45 0.65
CA LEU A 199 -3.12 24.22 -0.78
C LEU A 199 -4.51 24.70 -1.22
N SER A 200 -5.51 24.51 -0.36
CA SER A 200 -6.84 25.10 -0.55
C SER A 200 -6.81 26.63 -0.68
N LEU A 201 -6.02 27.32 0.15
CA LEU A 201 -5.84 28.77 0.05
C LEU A 201 -5.17 29.17 -1.26
N PHE A 202 -4.16 28.42 -1.73
CA PHE A 202 -3.52 28.66 -3.03
C PHE A 202 -4.51 28.48 -4.18
N ALA A 203 -5.33 27.43 -4.17
CA ALA A 203 -6.36 27.21 -5.20
C ALA A 203 -7.34 28.39 -5.28
N VAL A 204 -7.79 28.92 -4.13
CA VAL A 204 -8.67 30.10 -4.08
C VAL A 204 -7.98 31.38 -4.57
N GLN A 205 -6.70 31.57 -4.23
CA GLN A 205 -5.88 32.67 -4.74
C GLN A 205 -5.75 32.63 -6.27
N ALA A 206 -5.70 31.43 -6.86
CA ALA A 206 -5.70 31.20 -8.30
C ALA A 206 -7.10 31.37 -8.95
N GLY A 207 -8.14 31.63 -8.17
CA GLY A 207 -9.47 31.94 -8.69
C GLY A 207 -10.43 30.75 -8.70
N ALA A 208 -10.15 29.67 -7.96
CA ALA A 208 -11.11 28.58 -7.78
C ALA A 208 -12.48 29.13 -7.35
N ARG A 209 -13.54 28.60 -7.96
CA ARG A 209 -14.93 28.92 -7.60
C ARG A 209 -15.24 28.43 -6.19
N HIS A 210 -14.84 27.19 -5.91
CA HIS A 210 -15.03 26.56 -4.61
C HIS A 210 -13.95 25.50 -4.36
N VAL A 211 -13.58 25.31 -3.10
CA VAL A 211 -12.63 24.28 -2.67
C VAL A 211 -13.24 23.45 -1.54
N TYR A 212 -13.26 22.13 -1.71
CA TYR A 212 -13.57 21.18 -0.64
C TYR A 212 -12.27 20.66 -0.05
N ALA A 213 -11.93 21.10 1.17
CA ALA A 213 -10.73 20.72 1.89
C ALA A 213 -11.03 19.50 2.78
N VAL A 214 -10.63 18.30 2.35
CA VAL A 214 -10.92 17.05 3.07
C VAL A 214 -9.74 16.70 3.97
N GLU A 215 -9.98 16.61 5.27
CA GLU A 215 -8.95 16.32 6.27
C GLU A 215 -9.50 15.33 7.31
N ALA A 216 -8.79 14.22 7.52
CA ALA A 216 -9.27 13.15 8.40
C ALA A 216 -8.89 13.35 9.88
N SER A 217 -7.79 14.05 10.14
CA SER A 217 -7.28 14.30 11.49
C SER A 217 -7.98 15.48 12.18
N GLU A 218 -7.59 15.70 13.45
CA GLU A 218 -8.01 16.89 14.21
C GLU A 218 -7.48 18.21 13.63
N MET A 219 -6.56 18.15 12.66
CA MET A 219 -6.08 19.35 11.94
C MET A 219 -7.20 20.07 11.19
N ALA A 220 -8.31 19.39 10.86
CA ALA A 220 -9.48 20.00 10.24
C ALA A 220 -10.00 21.21 11.03
N GLU A 221 -9.98 21.18 12.37
CA GLU A 221 -10.40 22.32 13.20
C GLU A 221 -9.44 23.50 13.09
N HIS A 222 -8.13 23.23 13.01
CA HIS A 222 -7.13 24.27 12.81
C HIS A 222 -7.19 24.87 11.40
N ALA A 223 -7.43 24.05 10.39
CA ALA A 223 -7.67 24.50 9.02
C ALA A 223 -8.87 25.45 8.96
N GLN A 224 -9.99 25.10 9.59
CA GLN A 224 -11.16 25.97 9.69
C GLN A 224 -10.83 27.33 10.32
N ARG A 225 -10.04 27.35 11.41
CA ARG A 225 -9.60 28.59 12.06
C ARG A 225 -8.70 29.43 11.15
N LEU A 226 -7.72 28.81 10.48
CA LEU A 226 -6.81 29.50 9.55
C LEU A 226 -7.59 30.11 8.37
N ILE A 227 -8.50 29.34 7.78
CA ILE A 227 -9.35 29.76 6.65
C ILE A 227 -10.27 30.91 7.09
N SER A 228 -10.89 30.81 8.26
CA SER A 228 -11.76 31.86 8.82
C SER A 228 -10.99 33.15 9.13
N GLY A 229 -9.72 33.04 9.53
CA GLY A 229 -8.82 34.17 9.73
C GLY A 229 -8.42 34.89 8.43
N ASN A 230 -8.72 34.32 7.26
CA ASN A 230 -8.43 34.87 5.94
C ASN A 230 -9.72 35.09 5.13
N PRO A 231 -10.64 35.98 5.55
CA PRO A 231 -12.00 36.07 5.01
C PRO A 231 -12.08 36.42 3.51
N SER A 232 -11.09 37.13 2.97
CA SER A 232 -10.99 37.42 1.53
C SER A 232 -10.85 36.17 0.66
N LEU A 233 -10.40 35.07 1.24
CA LEU A 233 -10.23 33.77 0.58
C LEU A 233 -11.23 32.74 1.13
N GLY A 234 -11.47 32.74 2.45
CA GLY A 234 -12.11 31.63 3.14
C GLY A 234 -13.57 31.34 2.78
N HIS A 235 -14.32 32.34 2.28
CA HIS A 235 -15.73 32.14 1.89
C HIS A 235 -15.94 31.15 0.74
N ARG A 236 -14.87 30.77 0.02
CA ARG A 236 -14.88 29.78 -1.06
C ARG A 236 -14.35 28.41 -0.64
N ILE A 237 -14.03 28.19 0.64
CA ILE A 237 -13.45 26.94 1.12
C ILE A 237 -14.39 26.29 2.14
N THR A 238 -14.76 25.04 1.89
CA THR A 238 -15.49 24.20 2.86
C THR A 238 -14.56 23.12 3.38
N VAL A 239 -14.28 23.14 4.69
CA VAL A 239 -13.49 22.08 5.35
C VAL A 239 -14.41 20.93 5.74
N ILE A 240 -14.07 19.72 5.32
CA ILE A 240 -14.80 18.50 5.59
C ILE A 240 -13.92 17.58 6.41
N LYS A 241 -14.28 17.35 7.67
CA LYS A 241 -13.58 16.41 8.55
C LYS A 241 -14.00 14.98 8.21
N GLY A 242 -13.08 14.17 7.70
CA GLY A 242 -13.33 12.77 7.36
C GLY A 242 -12.30 12.16 6.41
N LYS A 243 -12.31 10.83 6.29
CA LYS A 243 -11.49 10.10 5.33
C LYS A 243 -12.01 10.32 3.92
N VAL A 244 -11.11 10.54 2.96
CA VAL A 244 -11.52 10.82 1.57
C VAL A 244 -12.33 9.67 0.98
N GLU A 245 -12.09 8.44 1.41
CA GLU A 245 -12.80 7.20 1.05
C GLU A 245 -14.27 7.18 1.45
N GLU A 246 -14.67 8.02 2.41
CA GLU A 246 -16.00 7.98 3.05
C GLU A 246 -16.82 9.24 2.77
N VAL A 247 -16.16 10.39 2.57
CA VAL A 247 -16.85 11.65 2.33
C VAL A 247 -17.67 11.61 1.04
N VAL A 248 -18.78 12.37 1.04
CA VAL A 248 -19.65 12.62 -0.10
C VAL A 248 -19.66 14.12 -0.36
N LEU A 249 -19.35 14.50 -1.60
CA LEU A 249 -19.34 15.89 -2.04
C LEU A 249 -20.62 16.20 -2.84
N PRO A 250 -21.14 17.43 -2.80
CA PRO A 250 -22.35 17.82 -3.52
C PRO A 250 -22.15 17.87 -5.05
N GLU A 251 -20.92 17.98 -5.52
CA GLU A 251 -20.55 18.00 -6.94
C GLU A 251 -19.18 17.34 -7.16
N LYS A 252 -18.88 16.98 -8.42
CA LYS A 252 -17.56 16.47 -8.82
C LYS A 252 -16.55 17.61 -8.94
N ALA A 253 -15.28 17.33 -8.68
CA ALA A 253 -14.20 18.29 -8.82
C ALA A 253 -13.69 18.36 -10.26
N ASP A 254 -13.33 19.57 -10.70
CA ASP A 254 -12.54 19.78 -11.91
C ASP A 254 -11.05 19.50 -11.65
N ILE A 255 -10.58 19.75 -10.42
CA ILE A 255 -9.18 19.54 -10.01
C ILE A 255 -9.13 18.79 -8.68
N LEU A 256 -8.25 17.79 -8.61
CA LEU A 256 -7.74 17.26 -7.35
C LEU A 256 -6.35 17.80 -7.10
N ILE A 257 -6.14 18.36 -5.91
CA ILE A 257 -4.83 18.77 -5.41
C ILE A 257 -4.52 18.01 -4.13
N SER A 258 -3.27 17.60 -3.94
CA SER A 258 -2.83 16.92 -2.72
C SER A 258 -1.31 16.97 -2.59
N GLU A 259 -0.82 16.69 -1.38
CA GLU A 259 0.57 16.34 -1.11
C GLU A 259 0.62 14.92 -0.52
N PRO A 260 0.56 13.87 -1.36
CA PRO A 260 0.49 12.49 -0.90
C PRO A 260 1.85 11.78 -0.85
N MET A 261 2.97 12.49 -0.95
CA MET A 261 4.29 11.88 -1.15
C MET A 261 5.01 11.62 0.18
N GLY A 262 5.21 10.35 0.51
CA GLY A 262 6.11 9.95 1.60
C GLY A 262 7.55 9.71 1.14
N THR A 263 8.39 9.21 2.05
CA THR A 263 9.72 8.66 1.71
C THR A 263 9.63 7.65 0.56
N LEU A 264 10.56 7.73 -0.39
CA LEU A 264 10.51 6.95 -1.64
C LEU A 264 9.18 7.07 -2.40
N LEU A 265 8.52 8.22 -2.31
CA LEU A 265 7.22 8.57 -2.92
C LEU A 265 6.01 7.80 -2.36
N VAL A 266 6.16 6.52 -2.05
CA VAL A 266 5.05 5.59 -1.76
C VAL A 266 4.85 5.28 -0.28
N ASN A 267 5.80 5.66 0.59
CA ASN A 267 5.64 5.47 2.04
C ASN A 267 4.37 6.17 2.53
N GLU A 268 3.82 5.68 3.66
CA GLU A 268 2.55 6.15 4.26
C GLU A 268 1.27 5.83 3.46
N ARG A 269 1.42 5.35 2.23
CA ARG A 269 0.33 4.83 1.39
C ARG A 269 -0.78 5.86 1.08
N MET A 270 -0.53 7.15 1.30
CA MET A 270 -1.48 8.23 1.00
C MET A 270 -1.79 8.34 -0.51
N LEU A 271 -0.89 7.85 -1.37
CA LEU A 271 -1.14 7.71 -2.80
C LEU A 271 -2.37 6.84 -3.12
N GLU A 272 -2.67 5.82 -2.31
CA GLU A 272 -3.88 5.01 -2.49
C GLU A 272 -5.13 5.86 -2.28
N SER A 273 -5.17 6.65 -1.21
CA SER A 273 -6.27 7.59 -0.93
C SER A 273 -6.40 8.64 -2.04
N TYR A 274 -5.29 9.13 -2.58
CA TYR A 274 -5.29 10.11 -3.68
C TYR A 274 -5.87 9.52 -4.98
N VAL A 275 -5.51 8.28 -5.33
CA VAL A 275 -6.07 7.58 -6.50
C VAL A 275 -7.54 7.20 -6.28
N ILE A 276 -7.93 6.82 -5.06
CA ILE A 276 -9.34 6.60 -4.71
C ILE A 276 -10.14 7.90 -4.85
N ALA A 277 -9.59 9.03 -4.42
CA ALA A 277 -10.20 10.34 -4.58
C ALA A 277 -10.41 10.70 -6.06
N ARG A 278 -9.43 10.40 -6.94
CA ARG A 278 -9.60 10.53 -8.39
C ARG A 278 -10.81 9.76 -8.88
N ASP A 279 -10.87 8.46 -8.59
CA ASP A 279 -11.93 7.59 -9.10
C ASP A 279 -13.32 7.99 -8.56
N ARG A 280 -13.38 8.52 -7.32
CA ARG A 280 -14.65 8.84 -6.65
C ARG A 280 -15.10 10.27 -6.80
N LEU A 281 -14.20 11.25 -6.87
CA LEU A 281 -14.52 12.68 -6.70
C LEU A 281 -14.18 13.53 -7.93
N LEU A 282 -13.27 13.08 -8.80
CA LEU A 282 -12.88 13.84 -10.00
C LEU A 282 -13.91 13.66 -11.13
N ALA A 283 -14.12 14.71 -11.91
CA ALA A 283 -14.84 14.65 -13.18
C ALA A 283 -14.00 13.92 -14.25
N PRO A 284 -14.60 13.37 -15.33
CA PRO A 284 -13.86 12.62 -16.36
C PRO A 284 -12.69 13.37 -17.01
N ASP A 285 -12.83 14.69 -17.21
CA ASP A 285 -11.80 15.55 -17.78
C ASP A 285 -11.05 16.37 -16.71
N GLY A 286 -11.17 15.96 -15.45
CA GLY A 286 -10.54 16.65 -14.34
C GLY A 286 -9.02 16.47 -14.31
N LYS A 287 -8.33 17.42 -13.69
CA LYS A 287 -6.87 17.42 -13.56
C LYS A 287 -6.41 17.03 -12.17
N MET A 288 -5.19 16.50 -12.08
CA MET A 288 -4.58 16.09 -10.82
C MET A 288 -3.27 16.86 -10.61
N PHE A 289 -3.09 17.39 -9.41
CA PHE A 289 -1.91 18.13 -8.96
C PHE A 289 -1.38 17.51 -7.65
N PRO A 290 -0.32 16.68 -7.70
CA PRO A 290 0.50 16.31 -8.85
C PRO A 290 -0.20 15.34 -9.81
N THR A 291 0.25 15.32 -11.07
CA THR A 291 -0.26 14.43 -12.13
C THR A 291 0.53 13.13 -12.22
N THR A 292 1.84 13.21 -12.02
CA THR A 292 2.76 12.06 -12.11
C THR A 292 3.82 12.16 -11.02
N GLY A 293 4.31 11.03 -10.53
CA GLY A 293 5.50 10.92 -9.69
C GLY A 293 6.56 10.05 -10.36
N ARG A 294 7.84 10.28 -10.06
CA ARG A 294 8.95 9.45 -10.53
C ARG A 294 9.81 9.00 -9.36
N ILE A 295 10.04 7.70 -9.27
CA ILE A 295 11.01 7.11 -8.34
C ILE A 295 12.31 6.92 -9.10
N HIS A 296 13.35 7.60 -8.68
CA HIS A 296 14.69 7.45 -9.26
C HIS A 296 15.52 6.47 -8.41
N MET A 297 16.27 5.60 -9.07
CA MET A 297 17.13 4.61 -8.42
C MET A 297 18.48 4.57 -9.12
N ALA A 298 19.55 4.61 -8.34
CA ALA A 298 20.91 4.46 -8.83
C ALA A 298 21.73 3.67 -7.79
N PRO A 299 22.59 2.74 -8.21
CA PRO A 299 23.58 2.18 -7.31
C PRO A 299 24.58 3.27 -6.87
N PHE A 300 25.04 3.17 -5.63
CA PHE A 300 26.04 4.05 -5.05
C PHE A 300 27.09 3.24 -4.29
N SER A 301 28.28 3.81 -4.09
CA SER A 301 29.35 3.23 -3.29
C SER A 301 29.71 4.17 -2.16
N ASP A 302 29.39 3.75 -0.93
CA ASP A 302 29.69 4.49 0.29
C ASP A 302 30.20 3.51 1.36
N GLU A 303 31.52 3.37 1.42
CA GLU A 303 32.20 2.52 2.40
C GLU A 303 31.97 3.02 3.84
N TYR A 304 31.90 4.34 4.04
CA TYR A 304 31.71 4.90 5.37
C TYR A 304 30.35 4.55 5.93
N LEU A 305 29.29 4.72 5.14
CA LEU A 305 27.93 4.33 5.55
C LEU A 305 27.83 2.82 5.79
N TYR A 306 28.42 2.00 4.91
CA TYR A 306 28.44 0.55 5.08
C TYR A 306 29.10 0.15 6.41
N VAL A 307 30.29 0.69 6.69
CA VAL A 307 31.03 0.42 7.92
C VAL A 307 30.28 0.94 9.15
N GLU A 308 29.64 2.12 9.07
CA GLU A 308 28.83 2.64 10.17
C GLU A 308 27.69 1.67 10.52
N MET A 309 26.96 1.17 9.51
CA MET A 309 25.86 0.22 9.74
C MET A 309 26.36 -1.12 10.26
N ALA A 310 27.45 -1.64 9.70
CA ALA A 310 28.08 -2.87 10.17
C ALA A 310 28.58 -2.74 11.62
N ASN A 311 29.14 -1.59 11.99
CA ASN A 311 29.67 -1.35 13.33
C ASN A 311 28.59 -1.37 14.42
N LYS A 312 27.35 -1.02 14.11
CA LYS A 312 26.22 -1.14 15.05
C LYS A 312 26.01 -2.60 15.48
N ALA A 313 26.23 -3.56 14.59
CA ALA A 313 26.11 -4.98 14.90
C ALA A 313 27.25 -5.49 15.79
N LEU A 314 28.42 -4.85 15.80
CA LEU A 314 29.58 -5.30 16.59
C LEU A 314 29.33 -5.32 18.09
N PHE A 315 28.38 -4.53 18.60
CA PHE A 315 27.94 -4.63 20.00
C PHE A 315 27.57 -6.08 20.38
N TRP A 316 26.97 -6.82 19.45
CA TRP A 316 26.53 -8.19 19.68
C TRP A 316 27.66 -9.22 19.59
N GLN A 317 28.90 -8.82 19.25
CA GLN A 317 30.05 -9.73 19.23
C GLN A 317 30.71 -9.92 20.60
N GLN A 318 30.11 -9.41 21.67
CA GLN A 318 30.66 -9.52 23.01
C GLN A 318 30.43 -10.92 23.61
N HIS A 319 31.51 -11.63 23.92
CA HIS A 319 31.46 -12.93 24.61
C HIS A 319 31.14 -12.84 26.11
N ASN A 320 31.26 -11.65 26.72
CA ASN A 320 31.06 -11.46 28.15
C ASN A 320 30.49 -10.07 28.46
N PHE A 321 29.22 -9.86 28.12
CA PHE A 321 28.45 -8.69 28.54
C PHE A 321 27.81 -9.00 29.90
N PHE A 322 28.45 -8.56 30.99
CA PHE A 322 28.02 -8.83 32.37
C PHE A 322 27.78 -10.33 32.68
N GLY A 323 28.63 -11.22 32.15
CA GLY A 323 28.52 -12.67 32.32
C GLY A 323 27.71 -13.39 31.24
N VAL A 324 27.25 -12.69 30.20
CA VAL A 324 26.42 -13.25 29.12
C VAL A 324 27.13 -13.12 27.77
N ASP A 325 27.14 -14.22 26.99
CA ASP A 325 27.62 -14.20 25.61
C ASP A 325 26.49 -13.73 24.67
N LEU A 326 26.71 -12.59 23.99
CA LEU A 326 25.74 -11.99 23.07
C LEU A 326 25.92 -12.47 21.61
N THR A 327 27.02 -13.15 21.30
CA THR A 327 27.38 -13.54 19.93
C THR A 327 26.31 -14.35 19.18
N PRO A 328 25.46 -15.19 19.82
CA PRO A 328 24.39 -15.89 19.11
C PRO A 328 23.41 -14.97 18.38
N LEU A 329 23.30 -13.69 18.78
CA LEU A 329 22.38 -12.71 18.17
C LEU A 329 23.05 -11.81 17.11
N HIS A 330 24.37 -11.88 16.94
CA HIS A 330 25.09 -10.99 16.02
C HIS A 330 24.57 -11.07 14.58
N GLY A 331 24.31 -12.27 14.06
CA GLY A 331 23.81 -12.45 12.69
C GLY A 331 22.44 -11.79 12.48
N SER A 332 21.51 -11.99 13.42
CA SER A 332 20.18 -11.37 13.39
C SER A 332 20.26 -9.84 13.53
N ALA A 333 21.14 -9.34 14.39
CA ALA A 333 21.35 -7.90 14.54
C ALA A 333 21.91 -7.27 13.27
N PHE A 334 22.92 -7.90 12.65
CA PHE A 334 23.49 -7.45 11.38
C PHE A 334 22.42 -7.37 10.29
N GLN A 335 21.63 -8.43 10.11
CA GLN A 335 20.52 -8.43 9.15
C GLN A 335 19.48 -7.35 9.47
N GLY A 336 19.16 -7.17 10.77
CA GLY A 336 18.26 -6.13 11.24
C GLY A 336 18.71 -4.72 10.83
N TYR A 337 19.96 -4.35 11.10
CA TYR A 337 20.49 -3.03 10.71
C TYR A 337 20.50 -2.82 9.19
N PHE A 338 20.89 -3.83 8.40
CA PHE A 338 20.92 -3.72 6.93
C PHE A 338 19.52 -3.79 6.28
N SER A 339 18.48 -4.18 7.03
CA SER A 339 17.10 -4.15 6.54
C SER A 339 16.45 -2.76 6.64
N GLN A 340 17.08 -1.81 7.32
CA GLN A 340 16.56 -0.46 7.52
C GLN A 340 16.97 0.47 6.37
N PRO A 341 16.02 1.11 5.67
CA PRO A 341 16.34 2.18 4.74
C PRO A 341 16.99 3.35 5.47
N VAL A 342 18.10 3.84 4.94
CA VAL A 342 18.77 5.06 5.44
C VAL A 342 18.21 6.27 4.69
N VAL A 343 17.68 7.25 5.43
CA VAL A 343 17.15 8.49 4.86
C VAL A 343 18.12 9.62 5.19
N ASP A 344 18.95 9.98 4.22
CA ASP A 344 19.90 11.09 4.32
C ASP A 344 20.20 11.68 2.94
N ALA A 345 20.79 12.88 2.92
CA ALA A 345 21.42 13.45 1.74
C ALA A 345 22.87 12.97 1.63
N PHE A 346 23.33 12.73 0.41
CA PHE A 346 24.70 12.29 0.15
C PHE A 346 25.28 12.99 -1.09
N ASP A 347 26.60 12.94 -1.23
CA ASP A 347 27.29 13.53 -2.37
C ASP A 347 26.96 12.78 -3.67
N PRO A 348 26.42 13.44 -4.72
CA PRO A 348 26.07 12.77 -5.97
C PRO A 348 27.24 12.03 -6.66
N ARG A 349 28.49 12.33 -6.31
CA ARG A 349 29.68 11.63 -6.81
C ARG A 349 29.80 10.18 -6.31
N LEU A 350 29.05 9.80 -5.28
CA LEU A 350 28.99 8.41 -4.79
C LEU A 350 28.16 7.51 -5.70
N LEU A 351 27.38 8.08 -6.63
CA LEU A 351 26.63 7.32 -7.63
C LEU A 351 27.59 6.65 -8.62
N ILE A 352 27.44 5.35 -8.83
CA ILE A 352 28.31 4.58 -9.74
C ILE A 352 27.73 4.46 -11.15
N SER A 353 26.48 4.88 -11.36
CA SER A 353 25.85 4.96 -12.67
C SER A 353 24.80 6.07 -12.71
N PRO A 354 24.38 6.52 -13.91
CA PRO A 354 23.18 7.33 -14.05
C PRO A 354 21.95 6.65 -13.44
N PRO A 355 20.98 7.40 -12.90
CA PRO A 355 19.77 6.84 -12.34
C PRO A 355 18.85 6.30 -13.44
N THR A 356 18.22 5.16 -13.15
CA THR A 356 16.98 4.75 -13.81
C THR A 356 15.79 5.29 -13.05
N TYR A 357 14.60 5.31 -13.66
CA TYR A 357 13.39 5.74 -12.98
C TYR A 357 12.16 4.93 -13.35
N HIS A 358 11.25 4.83 -12.40
CA HIS A 358 9.90 4.31 -12.61
C HIS A 358 8.90 5.47 -12.50
N THR A 359 8.00 5.59 -13.48
CA THR A 359 6.99 6.65 -13.52
C THR A 359 5.66 6.11 -13.06
N LEU A 360 5.07 6.81 -12.11
CA LEU A 360 3.76 6.58 -11.54
C LEU A 360 2.82 7.67 -12.08
N ASP A 361 1.94 7.29 -13.01
CA ASP A 361 0.93 8.21 -13.57
C ASP A 361 -0.36 8.15 -12.74
N PHE A 362 -0.59 9.19 -11.94
CA PHE A 362 -1.71 9.24 -11.00
C PHE A 362 -3.05 9.33 -11.71
N THR A 363 -3.09 9.68 -13.01
CA THR A 363 -4.33 9.77 -13.78
C THR A 363 -4.84 8.40 -14.23
N SER A 364 -3.96 7.41 -14.38
CA SER A 364 -4.28 6.12 -14.97
C SER A 364 -4.05 4.92 -14.03
N MET A 365 -3.18 5.04 -13.03
CA MET A 365 -2.84 3.93 -12.11
C MET A 365 -4.04 3.42 -11.30
N LYS A 366 -3.94 2.18 -10.80
CA LYS A 366 -4.97 1.52 -9.99
C LYS A 366 -4.42 1.12 -8.62
N VAL A 367 -5.31 1.07 -7.62
CA VAL A 367 -5.06 0.75 -6.20
C VAL A 367 -5.23 -0.72 -5.89
#